data_AF-A0A1M7KNS8-F1
#
_entry.id   AF-A0A1M7KNS8-F1
#
_cell.length_a   1.000
_cell.length_b   1.000
_cell.length_c   1.000
_cell.angle_alpha   90.00
_cell.angle_beta   90.00
_cell.angle_gamma   90.00
#
_symmetry.space_group_name_H-M   'P 1'
#
loop_
_entity.id
_entity.type
_entity.pdbx_description
1 polymer ?
#
loop_
_entity_poly.entity_id
_entity_poly.type
_entity_poly.pdbx_seq_one_letter_code
_entity_poly.pdbx_strand_id
1 'polypeptide(L)'
;MGLFKKKNNQKEENTVTVDPKEELKGMVLEALNEKLKGTLYDNCVIMPKGFTIDVQIGRMEENEGIKIVQVIFIITNDSFDEPIIEPVDAQGKTDEETANMAVEIFNGGVWHPLDQSMTKSNPHHVSVDFLRQHYDFDMYAQSVVRIGVKNKKPTMLINFIMNEIPKYLGSKKYYWLRVYLAKFKEKKIIEVRVNGSVCVELAKYFEPYVEKEMDAEETFVSEKQYAIFVQREDDQCPFKKDIVMKASKETIKMMANINSPEDYQEMLKRLQELTGGDINLASEIRVFIPEIFAKLTLGYKEGDSLFLLEGEGEEQQSIEFKKTQLRSYFYMQQAVLEYLGSKPTQEAVSRIVTNSIAFRELKNAIEAAKEQEKDIKPEDLYVPGTSYKIGHEGYRVW
;
A
#
# COMPACT_ATOMS: atom_id res chain seq x y z
N MET A 1 -54.26 42.39 40.20
CA MET A 1 -52.81 42.14 40.41
C MET A 1 -52.66 40.80 41.11
N GLY A 2 -51.98 39.76 40.65
CA GLY A 2 -51.40 39.39 39.36
C GLY A 2 -51.20 37.87 39.49
N LEU A 3 -51.90 37.08 38.67
CA LEU A 3 -51.93 35.62 38.74
C LEU A 3 -51.20 35.01 37.54
N PHE A 4 -50.29 34.11 37.84
CA PHE A 4 -49.43 33.34 36.95
C PHE A 4 -50.15 32.72 35.76
N LYS A 5 -49.51 32.78 34.57
CA LYS A 5 -49.63 31.74 33.55
C LYS A 5 -48.24 31.24 33.16
N LYS A 6 -47.96 29.99 33.55
CA LYS A 6 -46.82 29.19 33.10
C LYS A 6 -46.85 29.06 31.58
N LYS A 7 -45.75 29.39 30.90
CA LYS A 7 -45.48 28.94 29.53
C LYS A 7 -45.16 27.44 29.58
N ASN A 8 -45.91 26.64 28.83
CA ASN A 8 -45.51 25.28 28.50
C ASN A 8 -44.27 25.36 27.60
N ASN A 9 -43.10 25.03 28.14
CA ASN A 9 -41.98 24.59 27.31
C ASN A 9 -42.32 23.17 26.85
N GLN A 10 -42.70 23.04 25.58
CA GLN A 10 -42.54 21.78 24.87
C GLN A 10 -41.05 21.43 24.95
N LYS A 11 -40.75 20.26 25.50
CA LYS A 11 -39.45 19.63 25.34
C LYS A 11 -39.29 19.38 23.85
N GLU A 12 -38.42 20.14 23.20
CA GLU A 12 -37.78 19.71 21.97
C GLU A 12 -37.05 18.42 22.33
N GLU A 13 -37.60 17.29 21.88
CA GLU A 13 -36.83 16.06 21.75
C GLU A 13 -35.67 16.39 20.82
N ASN A 14 -34.47 16.51 21.39
CA ASN A 14 -33.24 16.47 20.63
C ASN A 14 -33.19 15.09 19.96
N THR A 15 -33.75 14.98 18.76
CA THR A 15 -33.41 13.91 17.83
C THR A 15 -31.92 14.04 17.58
N VAL A 16 -31.14 13.18 18.24
CA VAL A 16 -29.75 12.96 17.88
C VAL A 16 -29.78 12.46 16.44
N THR A 17 -29.50 13.33 15.49
CA THR A 17 -29.25 12.94 14.10
C THR A 17 -27.99 12.09 14.12
N VAL A 18 -28.16 10.77 14.18
CA VAL A 18 -27.06 9.82 14.06
C VAL A 18 -26.49 10.00 12.65
N ASP A 19 -25.16 10.13 12.56
CA ASP A 19 -24.48 10.20 11.28
C ASP A 19 -24.79 8.91 10.49
N PRO A 20 -25.37 8.99 9.28
CA PRO A 20 -25.68 7.81 8.46
C PRO A 20 -24.48 6.88 8.26
N LYS A 21 -23.26 7.43 8.29
CA LYS A 21 -22.03 6.63 8.22
C LYS A 21 -21.78 5.82 9.49
N GLU A 22 -22.05 6.38 10.67
CA GLU A 22 -21.87 5.70 11.94
C GLU A 22 -22.92 4.59 12.11
N GLU A 23 -24.15 4.84 11.67
CA GLU A 23 -25.20 3.82 11.66
C GLU A 23 -24.82 2.63 10.75
N LEU A 24 -24.41 2.91 9.51
CA LEU A 24 -23.95 1.87 8.59
C LEU A 24 -22.68 1.16 9.08
N LYS A 25 -21.75 1.88 9.70
CA LYS A 25 -20.57 1.28 10.35
C LYS A 25 -21.00 0.26 11.40
N GLY A 26 -21.96 0.60 12.26
CA GLY A 26 -22.54 -0.31 13.24
C GLY A 26 -23.10 -1.59 12.59
N MET A 27 -23.92 -1.43 11.54
CA MET A 27 -24.48 -2.58 10.81
C MET A 27 -23.40 -3.48 10.20
N VAL A 28 -22.35 -2.90 9.61
CA VAL A 28 -21.23 -3.68 9.05
C VAL A 28 -20.50 -4.46 10.15
N LEU A 29 -20.23 -3.83 11.30
CA LEU A 29 -19.53 -4.47 12.41
C LEU A 29 -20.34 -5.60 13.04
N GLU A 30 -21.66 -5.43 13.17
CA GLU A 30 -22.56 -6.48 13.66
C GLU A 30 -22.59 -7.68 12.71
N ALA A 31 -22.81 -7.44 11.41
CA ALA A 31 -22.79 -8.47 10.38
C ALA A 31 -21.42 -9.18 10.31
N LEU A 32 -20.32 -8.42 10.45
CA LEU A 32 -18.97 -8.96 10.48
C LEU A 32 -18.76 -9.87 11.69
N ASN A 33 -19.19 -9.44 12.88
CA ASN A 33 -19.07 -10.22 14.10
C ASN A 33 -19.89 -11.51 14.04
N GLU A 34 -21.11 -11.46 13.49
CA GLU A 34 -21.93 -12.65 13.26
C GLU A 34 -21.25 -13.63 12.30
N LYS A 35 -20.69 -13.11 11.20
CA LYS A 35 -20.01 -13.92 10.18
C LYS A 35 -18.74 -14.58 10.69
N LEU A 36 -17.89 -13.81 11.37
CA LEU A 36 -16.57 -14.26 11.79
C LEU A 36 -16.55 -14.90 13.18
N LYS A 37 -17.60 -14.69 13.98
CA LYS A 37 -17.73 -15.16 15.37
C LYS A 37 -16.61 -14.60 16.27
N GLY A 38 -16.35 -13.31 16.12
CA GLY A 38 -15.39 -12.57 16.93
C GLY A 38 -15.99 -12.05 18.24
N THR A 39 -15.40 -10.96 18.75
CA THR A 39 -15.95 -10.16 19.84
C THR A 39 -16.04 -8.71 19.39
N LEU A 40 -17.25 -8.19 19.26
CA LEU A 40 -17.48 -6.76 19.02
C LEU A 40 -17.15 -5.96 20.29
N TYR A 41 -16.16 -5.09 20.21
CA TYR A 41 -15.71 -4.24 21.32
C TYR A 41 -15.17 -2.93 20.78
N ASP A 42 -15.56 -1.80 21.39
CA ASP A 42 -15.04 -0.46 21.07
C ASP A 42 -14.97 -0.16 19.56
N ASN A 43 -16.09 -0.34 18.85
CA ASN A 43 -16.22 -0.09 17.41
C ASN A 43 -15.27 -0.90 16.51
N CYS A 44 -14.79 -2.05 16.97
CA CYS A 44 -14.03 -3.01 16.17
C CYS A 44 -14.41 -4.45 16.51
N VAL A 45 -14.10 -5.38 15.60
CA VAL A 45 -14.24 -6.82 15.85
C VAL A 45 -12.88 -7.39 16.22
N ILE A 46 -12.76 -7.90 17.43
CA ILE A 46 -11.57 -8.60 17.91
C ILE A 46 -11.73 -10.09 17.60
N MET A 47 -10.75 -10.63 16.90
CA MET A 47 -10.68 -12.02 16.50
C MET A 47 -9.65 -12.77 17.37
N PRO A 48 -9.77 -14.11 17.50
CA PRO A 48 -8.76 -14.93 18.16
C PRO A 48 -7.35 -14.68 17.58
N LYS A 49 -6.31 -14.90 18.39
CA LYS A 49 -4.89 -14.67 18.03
C LYS A 49 -4.50 -13.19 17.84
N GLY A 50 -5.31 -12.26 18.36
CA GLY A 50 -4.94 -10.85 18.48
C GLY A 50 -5.12 -10.03 17.20
N PHE A 51 -6.00 -10.47 16.30
CA PHE A 51 -6.39 -9.65 15.15
C PHE A 51 -7.52 -8.72 15.53
N THR A 52 -7.44 -7.47 15.09
CA THR A 52 -8.52 -6.48 15.26
C THR A 52 -8.93 -5.97 13.90
N ILE A 53 -10.25 -5.88 13.67
CA ILE A 53 -10.83 -5.39 12.41
C ILE A 53 -11.67 -4.15 12.73
N ASP A 54 -11.18 -2.98 12.32
CA ASP A 54 -11.94 -1.72 12.31
C ASP A 54 -12.55 -1.48 10.92
N VAL A 55 -13.60 -0.66 10.89
CA VAL A 55 -14.35 -0.32 9.69
C VAL A 55 -14.47 1.20 9.57
N GLN A 56 -14.25 1.72 8.36
CA GLN A 56 -14.54 3.11 8.00
C GLN A 56 -15.48 3.15 6.80
N ILE A 57 -16.45 4.07 6.83
CA ILE A 57 -17.38 4.29 5.72
C ILE A 57 -16.88 5.43 4.84
N GLY A 58 -16.47 5.07 3.63
CA GLY A 58 -15.95 5.97 2.61
C GLY A 58 -17.07 6.73 1.88
N ARG A 59 -17.15 6.54 0.56
CA ARG A 59 -18.23 7.09 -0.27
C ARG A 59 -19.56 6.37 0.00
N MET A 60 -20.64 7.13 -0.03
CA MET A 60 -22.01 6.62 -0.05
C MET A 60 -22.74 7.33 -1.19
N GLU A 61 -23.27 6.56 -2.11
CA GLU A 61 -24.02 7.03 -3.27
C GLU A 61 -25.32 6.24 -3.38
N GLU A 62 -26.35 6.85 -3.93
CA GLU A 62 -27.59 6.15 -4.27
C GLU A 62 -27.94 6.48 -5.72
N ASN A 63 -28.15 5.46 -6.53
CA ASN A 63 -28.51 5.60 -7.93
C ASN A 63 -29.64 4.62 -8.27
N GLU A 64 -30.74 5.13 -8.83
CA GLU A 64 -31.92 4.32 -9.21
C GLU A 64 -32.44 3.40 -8.08
N GLY A 65 -32.35 3.85 -6.82
CA GLY A 65 -32.76 3.06 -5.64
C GLY A 65 -31.78 1.94 -5.25
N ILE A 66 -30.58 1.93 -5.80
CA ILE A 66 -29.47 1.07 -5.39
C ILE A 66 -28.47 1.95 -4.64
N LYS A 67 -28.23 1.59 -3.38
CA LYS A 67 -27.17 2.17 -2.56
C LYS A 67 -25.84 1.54 -2.96
N ILE A 68 -24.81 2.36 -3.12
CA ILE A 68 -23.43 1.97 -3.38
C ILE A 68 -22.57 2.58 -2.29
N VAL A 69 -21.89 1.73 -1.53
CA VAL A 69 -21.07 2.16 -0.40
C VAL A 69 -19.68 1.57 -0.50
N GLN A 70 -18.69 2.41 -0.23
CA GLN A 70 -17.33 1.95 0.02
C GLN A 70 -17.13 1.73 1.52
N VAL A 71 -16.86 0.49 1.89
CA VAL A 71 -16.50 0.07 3.24
C VAL A 71 -15.01 -0.24 3.27
N ILE A 72 -14.26 0.39 4.16
CA ILE A 72 -12.82 0.19 4.30
C ILE A 72 -12.59 -0.63 5.57
N PHE A 73 -12.15 -1.87 5.41
CA PHE A 73 -11.75 -2.74 6.51
C PHE A 73 -10.27 -2.53 6.82
N ILE A 74 -9.93 -2.35 8.10
CA ILE A 74 -8.57 -2.14 8.58
C ILE A 74 -8.24 -3.27 9.55
N ILE A 75 -7.36 -4.17 9.12
CA ILE A 75 -6.95 -5.34 9.92
C ILE A 75 -5.59 -5.04 10.56
N THR A 76 -5.52 -5.10 11.88
CA THR A 76 -4.28 -4.97 12.66
C THR A 76 -3.95 -6.25 13.41
N ASN A 77 -2.66 -6.48 13.61
CA ASN A 77 -2.10 -7.53 14.46
C ASN A 77 -0.69 -7.13 14.87
N ASP A 78 -0.26 -7.49 16.07
CA ASP A 78 1.08 -7.16 16.58
C ASP A 78 2.22 -7.76 15.74
N SER A 79 1.93 -8.82 14.99
CA SER A 79 2.90 -9.47 14.11
C SER A 79 3.00 -8.80 12.73
N PHE A 80 2.10 -7.87 12.42
CA PHE A 80 2.13 -7.12 11.16
C PHE A 80 2.98 -5.88 11.31
N ASP A 81 3.84 -5.65 10.33
CA ASP A 81 4.55 -4.37 10.21
C ASP A 81 3.57 -3.21 9.99
N GLU A 82 2.47 -3.48 9.29
CA GLU A 82 1.47 -2.49 8.86
C GLU A 82 0.07 -3.12 8.76
N PRO A 83 -0.99 -2.34 8.96
CA PRO A 83 -2.34 -2.84 8.80
C PRO A 83 -2.62 -3.27 7.35
N ILE A 84 -3.42 -4.33 7.20
CA ILE A 84 -4.03 -4.65 5.89
C ILE A 84 -5.26 -3.76 5.74
N ILE A 85 -5.25 -2.90 4.73
CA ILE A 85 -6.36 -2.01 4.41
C ILE A 85 -7.07 -2.55 3.17
N GLU A 86 -8.32 -2.99 3.34
CA GLU A 86 -9.13 -3.54 2.26
C GLU A 86 -10.38 -2.69 2.01
N PRO A 87 -10.39 -1.87 0.94
CA PRO A 87 -11.59 -1.21 0.47
C PRO A 87 -12.48 -2.19 -0.32
N VAL A 88 -13.75 -2.21 0.05
CA VAL A 88 -14.81 -2.99 -0.59
C VAL A 88 -15.90 -2.05 -1.06
N ASP A 89 -16.19 -2.08 -2.37
CA ASP A 89 -17.38 -1.45 -2.91
C ASP A 89 -18.53 -2.47 -2.87
N ALA A 90 -19.55 -2.16 -2.08
CA ALA A 90 -20.74 -2.97 -1.92
C ALA A 90 -21.98 -2.23 -2.44
N GLN A 91 -22.99 -2.98 -2.86
CA GLN A 91 -24.24 -2.42 -3.35
C GLN A 91 -25.44 -3.20 -2.81
N GLY A 92 -26.56 -2.51 -2.61
CA GLY A 92 -27.79 -3.11 -2.11
C GLY A 92 -28.97 -2.16 -2.24
N LYS A 93 -30.19 -2.68 -2.11
CA LYS A 93 -31.40 -1.86 -2.03
C LYS A 93 -31.59 -1.26 -0.64
N THR A 94 -30.96 -1.84 0.37
CA THR A 94 -30.99 -1.40 1.76
C THR A 94 -29.57 -1.30 2.33
N ASP A 95 -29.45 -0.60 3.47
CA ASP A 95 -28.17 -0.52 4.20
C ASP A 95 -27.72 -1.90 4.70
N GLU A 96 -28.67 -2.72 5.16
CA GLU A 96 -28.42 -4.11 5.57
C GLU A 96 -27.90 -4.98 4.42
N GLU A 97 -28.53 -4.92 3.24
CA GLU A 97 -28.04 -5.64 2.05
C GLU A 97 -26.63 -5.20 1.67
N THR A 98 -26.36 -3.89 1.74
CA THR A 98 -25.05 -3.32 1.41
C THR A 98 -23.99 -3.75 2.43
N ALA A 99 -24.32 -3.73 3.73
CA ALA A 99 -23.44 -4.16 4.81
C ALA A 99 -23.10 -5.66 4.69
N ASN A 100 -24.11 -6.51 4.48
CA ASN A 100 -23.92 -7.94 4.29
C ASN A 100 -23.06 -8.25 3.06
N MET A 101 -23.30 -7.58 1.93
CA MET A 101 -22.46 -7.74 0.73
C MET A 101 -21.01 -7.34 1.01
N ALA A 102 -20.77 -6.23 1.73
CA ALA A 102 -19.43 -5.80 2.10
C ALA A 102 -18.69 -6.87 2.92
N VAL A 103 -19.38 -7.44 3.93
CA VAL A 103 -18.83 -8.48 4.80
C VAL A 103 -18.53 -9.77 4.03
N GLU A 104 -19.39 -10.20 3.11
CA GLU A 104 -19.14 -11.40 2.29
C GLU A 104 -17.92 -11.22 1.37
N ILE A 105 -17.79 -10.05 0.73
CA ILE A 105 -16.64 -9.73 -0.12
C ILE A 105 -15.36 -9.68 0.71
N PHE A 106 -15.39 -9.02 1.87
CA PHE A 106 -14.25 -8.97 2.79
C PHE A 106 -13.85 -10.37 3.25
N ASN A 107 -14.82 -11.18 3.68
CA ASN A 107 -14.59 -12.52 4.19
C ASN A 107 -13.95 -13.42 3.14
N GLY A 108 -14.55 -13.49 1.94
CA GLY A 108 -14.02 -14.30 0.84
C GLY A 108 -12.72 -13.76 0.25
N GLY A 109 -12.51 -12.44 0.31
CA GLY A 109 -11.38 -11.74 -0.27
C GLY A 109 -10.12 -11.87 0.57
N VAL A 110 -10.12 -11.27 1.76
CA VAL A 110 -8.91 -11.11 2.57
C VAL A 110 -8.92 -11.96 3.85
N TRP A 111 -10.08 -12.11 4.50
CA TRP A 111 -10.13 -12.81 5.78
C TRP A 111 -9.90 -14.31 5.64
N HIS A 112 -10.52 -14.96 4.65
CA HIS A 112 -10.37 -16.39 4.42
C HIS A 112 -8.89 -16.85 4.24
N PRO A 113 -8.08 -16.26 3.34
CA PRO A 113 -6.67 -16.66 3.23
C PRO A 113 -5.86 -16.28 4.48
N LEU A 114 -6.24 -15.21 5.19
CA LEU A 114 -5.63 -14.87 6.47
C LEU A 114 -5.92 -15.92 7.55
N ASP A 115 -7.16 -16.39 7.66
CA ASP A 115 -7.55 -17.47 8.58
C ASP A 115 -6.86 -18.80 8.27
N GLN A 116 -6.69 -19.11 6.99
CA GLN A 116 -5.91 -20.25 6.56
C GLN A 116 -4.43 -20.13 6.95
N SER A 117 -3.85 -18.92 6.85
CA SER A 117 -2.49 -18.68 7.32
C SER A 117 -2.34 -18.89 8.83
N MET A 118 -3.35 -18.48 9.61
CA MET A 118 -3.38 -18.64 11.05
C MET A 118 -3.50 -20.11 11.47
N THR A 119 -4.28 -20.90 10.74
CA THR A 119 -4.51 -22.32 10.99
C THR A 119 -3.49 -23.23 10.30
N LYS A 120 -2.60 -22.65 9.49
CA LYS A 120 -1.62 -23.33 8.65
C LYS A 120 -2.26 -24.38 7.73
N SER A 121 -3.44 -24.06 7.21
CA SER A 121 -4.22 -24.98 6.38
C SER A 121 -3.76 -24.93 4.92
N ASN A 122 -3.32 -26.07 4.37
CA ASN A 122 -2.93 -26.26 2.96
C ASN A 122 -1.91 -25.22 2.42
N PRO A 123 -0.76 -25.01 3.08
CA PRO A 123 0.24 -24.05 2.63
C PRO A 123 0.86 -24.45 1.28
N HIS A 124 1.16 -23.46 0.45
CA HIS A 124 2.02 -23.63 -0.72
C HIS A 124 3.39 -23.05 -0.40
N HIS A 125 4.41 -23.90 -0.44
CA HIS A 125 5.77 -23.46 -0.14
C HIS A 125 6.35 -22.59 -1.25
N VAL A 126 6.96 -21.47 -0.88
CA VAL A 126 7.61 -20.52 -1.80
C VAL A 126 8.99 -20.19 -1.24
N SER A 127 10.03 -20.46 -2.01
CA SER A 127 11.42 -20.14 -1.69
C SER A 127 11.84 -18.87 -2.42
N VAL A 128 12.62 -18.03 -1.75
CA VAL A 128 13.06 -16.73 -2.26
C VAL A 128 14.55 -16.56 -1.98
N ASP A 129 15.31 -16.28 -3.02
CA ASP A 129 16.71 -15.87 -2.93
C ASP A 129 16.88 -14.46 -3.49
N PHE A 130 17.42 -13.54 -2.70
CA PHE A 130 17.77 -12.20 -3.17
C PHE A 130 18.94 -11.64 -2.38
N LEU A 131 19.85 -10.94 -3.06
CA LEU A 131 20.99 -10.24 -2.43
C LEU A 131 21.73 -11.06 -1.35
N ARG A 132 22.05 -12.32 -1.67
CA ARG A 132 22.76 -13.29 -0.79
C ARG A 132 21.96 -13.70 0.46
N GLN A 133 20.64 -13.50 0.46
CA GLN A 133 19.73 -13.91 1.50
C GLN A 133 18.73 -14.93 0.96
N HIS A 134 18.29 -15.83 1.84
CA HIS A 134 17.36 -16.90 1.54
C HIS A 134 16.20 -16.86 2.52
N TYR A 135 14.98 -17.00 2.02
CA TYR A 135 13.76 -16.98 2.82
C TYR A 135 12.75 -17.99 2.30
N ASP A 136 12.17 -18.74 3.23
CA ASP A 136 11.09 -19.68 2.97
C ASP A 136 9.76 -19.14 3.47
N PHE A 137 8.76 -19.16 2.60
CA PHE A 137 7.39 -18.73 2.89
C PHE A 137 6.39 -19.87 2.73
N ASP A 138 5.30 -19.77 3.49
CA ASP A 138 4.06 -20.48 3.25
C ASP A 138 3.02 -19.49 2.67
N MET A 139 2.50 -19.80 1.47
CA MET A 139 1.49 -19.02 0.77
C MET A 139 0.08 -19.61 0.93
N TYR A 140 -0.89 -18.73 1.18
CA TYR A 140 -2.32 -19.02 1.31
C TYR A 140 -3.10 -18.10 0.37
N ALA A 141 -3.75 -18.64 -0.64
CA ALA A 141 -4.42 -17.90 -1.71
C ALA A 141 -5.71 -18.57 -2.22
N GLN A 142 -6.38 -19.39 -1.42
CA GLN A 142 -7.34 -20.40 -1.91
C GLN A 142 -8.71 -19.83 -2.34
N SER A 143 -8.95 -18.51 -2.26
CA SER A 143 -10.22 -17.89 -2.64
C SER A 143 -10.07 -16.77 -3.67
N VAL A 144 -11.05 -16.66 -4.56
CA VAL A 144 -11.20 -15.57 -5.53
C VAL A 144 -12.62 -15.05 -5.44
N VAL A 145 -12.78 -13.77 -5.12
CA VAL A 145 -14.07 -13.08 -5.12
C VAL A 145 -14.37 -12.61 -6.52
N ARG A 146 -15.60 -12.83 -6.99
CA ARG A 146 -16.02 -12.51 -8.34
C ARG A 146 -17.37 -11.80 -8.32
N ILE A 147 -17.46 -10.69 -9.04
CA ILE A 147 -18.70 -9.90 -9.20
C ILE A 147 -19.01 -9.85 -10.69
N GLY A 148 -20.28 -10.05 -11.05
CA GLY A 148 -20.75 -9.96 -12.44
C GLY A 148 -20.36 -11.12 -13.36
N VAL A 149 -19.48 -12.03 -12.92
CA VAL A 149 -19.05 -13.21 -13.69
C VAL A 149 -20.20 -14.23 -13.79
N LYS A 150 -20.70 -14.48 -15.00
CA LYS A 150 -21.72 -15.52 -15.28
C LYS A 150 -21.08 -16.74 -15.95
N ASN A 151 -21.46 -17.95 -15.54
CA ASN A 151 -21.16 -19.21 -16.23
C ASN A 151 -19.67 -19.56 -16.50
N LYS A 152 -18.72 -18.85 -15.88
CA LYS A 152 -17.28 -19.13 -15.95
C LYS A 152 -16.81 -19.85 -14.68
N LYS A 153 -15.96 -20.87 -14.81
CA LYS A 153 -15.30 -21.50 -13.65
C LYS A 153 -14.34 -20.49 -12.99
N PRO A 154 -14.18 -20.51 -11.66
CA PRO A 154 -13.19 -19.66 -11.00
C PRO A 154 -11.78 -19.93 -11.54
N THR A 155 -11.04 -18.86 -11.85
CA THR A 155 -9.63 -18.92 -12.21
C THR A 155 -8.80 -18.42 -11.04
N MET A 156 -7.75 -19.14 -10.66
CA MET A 156 -6.80 -18.69 -9.64
C MET A 156 -5.85 -17.66 -10.26
N LEU A 157 -6.07 -16.37 -9.97
CA LEU A 157 -5.29 -15.26 -10.50
C LEU A 157 -3.81 -15.33 -10.08
N ILE A 158 -3.51 -15.85 -8.89
CA ILE A 158 -2.13 -16.02 -8.41
C ILE A 158 -1.28 -16.88 -9.36
N ASN A 159 -1.88 -17.83 -10.08
CA ASN A 159 -1.17 -18.71 -10.98
C ASN A 159 -0.52 -17.97 -12.17
N PHE A 160 -1.03 -16.79 -12.54
CA PHE A 160 -0.44 -15.97 -13.62
C PHE A 160 0.91 -15.37 -13.23
N ILE A 161 1.18 -15.22 -11.93
CA ILE A 161 2.38 -14.55 -11.41
C ILE A 161 3.13 -15.40 -10.38
N MET A 162 2.81 -16.69 -10.24
CA MET A 162 3.41 -17.57 -9.23
C MET A 162 4.93 -17.69 -9.34
N ASN A 163 5.47 -17.58 -10.56
CA ASN A 163 6.92 -17.59 -10.80
C ASN A 163 7.60 -16.23 -10.62
N GLU A 164 6.81 -15.15 -10.57
CA GLU A 164 7.32 -13.77 -10.53
C GLU A 164 7.20 -13.15 -9.15
N ILE A 165 6.16 -13.52 -8.39
CA ILE A 165 5.92 -13.02 -7.04
C ILE A 165 7.11 -13.23 -6.08
N PRO A 166 7.92 -14.31 -6.14
CA PRO A 166 9.09 -14.45 -5.27
C PRO A 166 10.05 -13.26 -5.35
N LYS A 167 10.18 -12.62 -6.53
CA LYS A 167 11.05 -11.45 -6.73
C LYS A 167 10.59 -10.20 -5.97
N TYR A 168 9.39 -10.21 -5.41
CA TYR A 168 8.81 -9.08 -4.65
C TYR A 168 8.79 -9.33 -3.14
N LEU A 169 9.18 -10.53 -2.70
CA LEU A 169 9.23 -10.91 -1.29
C LEU A 169 10.64 -10.68 -0.74
N GLY A 170 10.72 -10.03 0.41
CA GLY A 170 11.95 -9.64 1.09
C GLY A 170 12.04 -10.25 2.49
N SER A 171 12.57 -9.52 3.47
CA SER A 171 12.79 -10.04 4.83
C SER A 171 11.59 -9.98 5.78
N LYS A 172 10.43 -9.45 5.35
CA LYS A 172 9.29 -9.28 6.25
C LYS A 172 8.65 -10.62 6.62
N LYS A 173 8.22 -10.72 7.89
CA LYS A 173 7.47 -11.88 8.38
C LYS A 173 6.18 -12.15 7.62
N TYR A 174 5.48 -11.09 7.21
CA TYR A 174 4.23 -11.18 6.46
C TYR A 174 4.29 -10.36 5.18
N TYR A 175 3.87 -10.99 4.09
CA TYR A 175 3.49 -10.29 2.87
C TYR A 175 2.04 -10.60 2.51
N TRP A 176 1.33 -9.60 1.97
CA TRP A 176 0.04 -9.81 1.34
C TRP A 176 0.06 -9.25 -0.07
N LEU A 177 -0.37 -10.08 -1.00
CA LEU A 177 -0.61 -9.72 -2.37
C LEU A 177 -2.12 -9.49 -2.55
N ARG A 178 -2.48 -8.41 -3.24
CA ARG A 178 -3.83 -8.19 -3.77
C ARG A 178 -3.76 -8.10 -5.28
N VAL A 179 -4.52 -8.96 -5.96
CA VAL A 179 -4.82 -8.82 -7.39
C VAL A 179 -6.26 -8.33 -7.51
N TYR A 180 -6.46 -7.22 -8.19
CA TYR A 180 -7.78 -6.67 -8.49
C TYR A 180 -7.89 -6.39 -9.99
N LEU A 181 -8.82 -7.11 -10.62
CA LEU A 181 -9.14 -7.00 -12.04
C LEU A 181 -10.58 -6.54 -12.17
N ALA A 182 -10.82 -5.51 -12.98
CA ALA A 182 -12.17 -5.07 -13.29
C ALA A 182 -12.29 -4.66 -14.76
N LYS A 183 -13.45 -4.92 -15.36
CA LYS A 183 -13.76 -4.53 -16.73
C LYS A 183 -15.23 -4.13 -16.85
N PHE A 184 -15.50 -3.09 -17.62
CA PHE A 184 -16.83 -2.73 -18.08
C PHE A 184 -16.71 -2.04 -19.43
N LYS A 185 -17.24 -2.68 -20.47
CA LYS A 185 -17.00 -2.30 -21.86
C LYS A 185 -15.48 -2.19 -22.11
N GLU A 186 -15.04 -1.09 -22.69
CA GLU A 186 -13.61 -0.80 -22.96
C GLU A 186 -12.82 -0.37 -21.72
N LYS A 187 -13.48 -0.02 -20.61
CA LYS A 187 -12.78 0.43 -19.40
C LYS A 187 -12.28 -0.79 -18.62
N LYS A 188 -10.98 -0.83 -18.34
CA LYS A 188 -10.36 -1.86 -17.53
C LYS A 188 -9.50 -1.28 -16.41
N ILE A 189 -9.44 -2.01 -15.30
CA ILE A 189 -8.56 -1.76 -14.18
C ILE A 189 -7.80 -3.06 -13.93
N ILE A 190 -6.48 -2.95 -13.89
CA ILE A 190 -5.58 -4.04 -13.53
C ILE A 190 -4.67 -3.49 -12.46
N GLU A 191 -4.84 -3.97 -11.24
CA GLU A 191 -4.05 -3.51 -10.11
C GLU A 191 -3.52 -4.71 -9.32
N VAL A 192 -2.21 -4.75 -9.17
CA VAL A 192 -1.53 -5.73 -8.32
C VAL A 192 -0.79 -4.96 -7.24
N ARG A 193 -0.99 -5.34 -5.98
CA ARG A 193 -0.32 -4.72 -4.84
C ARG A 193 0.36 -5.75 -3.97
N VAL A 194 1.59 -5.45 -3.52
CA VAL A 194 2.30 -6.22 -2.50
C VAL A 194 2.51 -5.30 -1.29
N ASN A 195 2.01 -5.72 -0.13
CA ASN A 195 1.96 -4.93 1.10
C ASN A 195 1.42 -3.51 0.87
N GLY A 196 0.33 -3.41 0.11
CA GLY A 196 -0.30 -2.13 -0.26
C GLY A 196 0.42 -1.31 -1.35
N SER A 197 1.65 -1.64 -1.72
CA SER A 197 2.41 -0.97 -2.78
C SER A 197 1.98 -1.46 -4.16
N VAL A 198 1.68 -0.54 -5.10
CA VAL A 198 1.33 -0.89 -6.49
C VAL A 198 2.56 -1.44 -7.21
N CYS A 199 2.44 -2.63 -7.80
CA CYS A 199 3.46 -3.29 -8.60
C CYS A 199 3.06 -3.26 -10.08
N VAL A 200 3.56 -2.28 -10.81
CA VAL A 200 3.14 -2.01 -12.20
C VAL A 200 3.62 -3.07 -13.18
N GLU A 201 4.71 -3.78 -12.88
CA GLU A 201 5.21 -4.86 -13.73
C GLU A 201 4.41 -6.15 -13.55
N LEU A 202 3.98 -6.47 -12.32
CA LEU A 202 3.10 -7.62 -12.06
C LEU A 202 1.73 -7.46 -12.73
N ALA A 203 1.22 -6.23 -12.82
CA ALA A 203 -0.05 -5.94 -13.49
C ALA A 203 -0.06 -6.39 -14.97
N LYS A 204 1.08 -6.27 -15.67
CA LYS A 204 1.19 -6.60 -17.10
C LYS A 204 0.84 -8.06 -17.41
N TYR A 205 1.08 -8.99 -16.48
CA TYR A 205 0.78 -10.41 -16.65
C TYR A 205 -0.72 -10.70 -16.76
N PHE A 206 -1.57 -9.79 -16.30
CA PHE A 206 -3.03 -9.95 -16.35
C PHE A 206 -3.66 -9.28 -17.57
N GLU A 207 -2.93 -8.45 -18.32
CA GLU A 207 -3.48 -7.76 -19.50
C GLU A 207 -4.12 -8.72 -20.51
N PRO A 208 -3.49 -9.86 -20.90
CA PRO A 208 -4.10 -10.78 -21.84
C PRO A 208 -5.37 -11.43 -21.30
N TYR A 209 -5.42 -11.71 -19.99
CA TYR A 209 -6.58 -12.31 -19.33
C TYR A 209 -7.75 -11.34 -19.28
N VAL A 210 -7.53 -10.10 -18.85
CA VAL A 210 -8.58 -9.08 -18.82
C VAL A 210 -9.11 -8.76 -20.21
N GLU A 211 -8.24 -8.76 -21.22
CA GLU A 211 -8.65 -8.46 -22.59
C GLU A 211 -9.50 -9.58 -23.19
N LYS A 212 -9.05 -10.84 -23.07
CA LYS A 212 -9.61 -11.99 -23.80
C LYS A 212 -10.65 -12.78 -23.01
N GLU A 213 -10.54 -12.83 -21.69
CA GLU A 213 -11.28 -13.78 -20.86
C GLU A 213 -12.32 -13.11 -19.94
N MET A 214 -12.26 -11.79 -19.74
CA MET A 214 -13.30 -11.06 -19.01
C MET A 214 -14.35 -10.54 -19.99
N ASP A 215 -15.50 -11.21 -20.01
CA ASP A 215 -16.70 -10.78 -20.73
C ASP A 215 -17.45 -9.74 -19.90
N ALA A 216 -17.42 -8.48 -20.36
CA ALA A 216 -17.99 -7.34 -19.65
C ALA A 216 -18.66 -6.33 -20.58
N GLU A 217 -19.21 -6.79 -21.72
CA GLU A 217 -19.87 -5.91 -22.70
C GLU A 217 -21.15 -5.27 -22.13
N GLU A 218 -21.95 -6.05 -21.42
CA GLU A 218 -23.24 -5.62 -20.87
C GLU A 218 -23.21 -5.30 -19.38
N THR A 219 -22.34 -5.96 -18.61
CA THR A 219 -22.29 -5.84 -17.15
C THR A 219 -20.88 -5.62 -16.65
N PHE A 220 -20.74 -4.87 -15.56
CA PHE A 220 -19.47 -4.74 -14.84
C PHE A 220 -19.03 -6.10 -14.31
N VAL A 221 -17.77 -6.45 -14.55
CA VAL A 221 -17.16 -7.68 -14.04
C VAL A 221 -15.92 -7.34 -13.25
N SER A 222 -15.77 -7.94 -12.07
CA SER A 222 -14.53 -7.88 -11.30
C SER A 222 -14.14 -9.22 -10.70
N GLU A 223 -12.84 -9.44 -10.61
CA GLU A 223 -12.23 -10.58 -9.93
C GLU A 223 -11.15 -10.04 -8.98
N LYS A 224 -11.20 -10.46 -7.72
CA LYS A 224 -10.26 -10.05 -6.68
C LYS A 224 -9.72 -11.27 -5.96
N GLN A 225 -8.40 -11.34 -5.78
CA GLN A 225 -7.74 -12.40 -5.03
C GLN A 225 -6.70 -11.82 -4.09
N TYR A 226 -6.67 -12.32 -2.87
CA TYR A 226 -5.53 -12.15 -1.97
C TYR A 226 -4.67 -13.40 -1.90
N ALA A 227 -3.38 -13.20 -1.71
CA ALA A 227 -2.46 -14.23 -1.23
C ALA A 227 -1.71 -13.72 -0.01
N ILE A 228 -1.70 -14.49 1.07
CA ILE A 228 -0.95 -14.21 2.30
C ILE A 228 0.28 -15.10 2.30
N PHE A 229 1.45 -14.49 2.48
CA PHE A 229 2.73 -15.18 2.60
C PHE A 229 3.25 -14.99 4.02
N VAL A 230 3.57 -16.09 4.69
CA VAL A 230 4.12 -16.08 6.05
C VAL A 230 5.52 -16.68 6.00
N GLN A 231 6.53 -15.90 6.36
CA GLN A 231 7.90 -16.38 6.46
C GLN A 231 7.97 -17.44 7.57
N ARG A 232 8.65 -18.55 7.31
CA ARG A 232 8.79 -19.64 8.28
C ARG A 232 9.69 -19.26 9.44
N GLU A 233 10.80 -18.58 9.15
CA GLU A 233 11.75 -18.09 10.14
C GLU A 233 11.26 -16.82 10.86
N ASP A 234 11.90 -16.49 11.97
CA ASP A 234 11.64 -15.26 12.70
C ASP A 234 12.23 -14.04 11.98
N ASP A 235 11.59 -12.90 12.16
CA ASP A 235 12.04 -11.62 11.60
C ASP A 235 13.41 -11.22 12.16
N GLN A 236 14.41 -11.14 11.29
CA GLN A 236 15.81 -10.82 11.64
C GLN A 236 16.17 -9.34 11.42
N CYS A 237 15.22 -8.49 11.00
CA CYS A 237 15.53 -7.10 10.69
C CYS A 237 15.99 -6.32 11.94
N PRO A 238 17.12 -5.59 11.88
CA PRO A 238 17.72 -4.93 13.04
C PRO A 238 17.00 -3.64 13.46
N PHE A 239 16.07 -3.14 12.65
CA PHE A 239 15.35 -1.90 12.91
C PHE A 239 13.83 -2.09 12.83
N LYS A 240 13.10 -1.18 13.50
CA LYS A 240 11.63 -1.13 13.49
C LYS A 240 11.14 0.10 12.74
N LYS A 241 9.89 0.04 12.29
CA LYS A 241 9.19 1.12 11.58
C LYS A 241 9.38 2.48 12.24
N ASP A 242 9.20 2.58 13.56
CA ASP A 242 9.28 3.85 14.29
C ASP A 242 10.63 4.54 14.17
N ILE A 243 11.73 3.77 14.15
CA ILE A 243 13.08 4.30 13.96
C ILE A 243 13.18 4.92 12.57
N VAL A 244 12.78 4.18 11.52
CA VAL A 244 12.84 4.66 10.13
C VAL A 244 11.96 5.90 9.97
N MET A 245 10.70 5.85 10.41
CA MET A 245 9.75 6.97 10.33
C MET A 245 10.30 8.23 11.02
N LYS A 246 10.83 8.10 12.23
CA LYS A 246 11.40 9.22 12.99
C LYS A 246 12.62 9.80 12.28
N ALA A 247 13.56 8.94 11.89
CA ALA A 247 14.77 9.35 11.20
C ALA A 247 14.46 10.03 9.87
N SER A 248 13.53 9.49 9.08
CA SER A 248 13.09 10.09 7.82
C SER A 248 12.42 11.44 8.02
N LYS A 249 11.47 11.57 8.96
CA LYS A 249 10.80 12.85 9.24
C LYS A 249 11.77 13.96 9.62
N GLU A 250 12.72 13.66 10.50
CA GLU A 250 13.74 14.64 10.90
C GLU A 250 14.68 14.96 9.74
N THR A 251 15.11 13.96 8.96
CA THR A 251 15.95 14.16 7.78
C THR A 251 15.27 15.06 6.73
N ILE A 252 13.98 14.85 6.46
CA ILE A 252 13.20 15.70 5.55
C ILE A 252 13.21 17.16 6.02
N LYS A 253 12.98 17.41 7.31
CA LYS A 253 13.04 18.77 7.89
C LYS A 253 14.43 19.38 7.73
N MET A 254 15.49 18.61 7.94
CA MET A 254 16.86 19.11 7.77
C MET A 254 17.14 19.41 6.30
N MET A 255 16.84 18.49 5.38
CA MET A 255 17.06 18.66 3.94
C MET A 255 16.35 19.90 3.36
N ALA A 256 15.14 20.22 3.85
CA ALA A 256 14.42 21.45 3.46
C ALA A 256 15.17 22.75 3.84
N ASN A 257 16.09 22.68 4.81
CA ASN A 257 16.81 23.81 5.39
C ASN A 257 18.33 23.80 5.14
N ILE A 258 18.85 22.87 4.33
CA ILE A 258 20.28 22.84 3.97
C ILE A 258 20.59 24.03 3.06
N ASN A 259 21.50 24.91 3.51
CA ASN A 259 21.99 26.06 2.74
C ASN A 259 23.52 26.02 2.54
N SER A 260 24.21 25.10 3.20
CA SER A 260 25.67 24.98 3.18
C SER A 260 26.14 23.52 3.23
N PRO A 261 27.38 23.23 2.80
CA PRO A 261 28.01 21.92 3.02
C PRO A 261 28.06 21.51 4.50
N GLU A 262 28.22 22.48 5.41
CA GLU A 262 28.24 22.25 6.85
C GLU A 262 26.89 21.72 7.36
N ASP A 263 25.77 22.31 6.92
CA ASP A 263 24.42 21.83 7.25
C ASP A 263 24.21 20.39 6.78
N TYR A 264 24.76 20.05 5.61
CA TYR A 264 24.69 18.68 5.09
C TYR A 264 25.47 17.70 5.97
N GLN A 265 26.68 18.07 6.40
CA GLN A 265 27.48 17.23 7.30
C GLN A 265 26.81 17.06 8.68
N GLU A 266 26.17 18.10 9.20
CA GLU A 266 25.39 18.01 10.44
C GLU A 266 24.20 17.07 10.28
N MET A 267 23.47 17.16 9.16
CA MET A 267 22.39 16.24 8.83
C MET A 267 22.86 14.79 8.79
N LEU A 268 24.02 14.50 8.18
CA LEU A 268 24.57 13.14 8.16
C LEU A 268 24.86 12.58 9.55
N LYS A 269 25.52 13.39 10.41
CA LYS A 269 25.81 13.00 11.80
C LYS A 269 24.52 12.72 12.56
N ARG A 270 23.55 13.63 12.42
CA ARG A 270 22.25 13.51 13.10
C ARG A 270 21.47 12.29 12.63
N LEU A 271 21.49 12.01 11.34
CA LEU A 271 20.84 10.82 10.76
C LEU A 271 21.45 9.53 11.32
N GLN A 272 22.78 9.45 11.39
CA GLN A 272 23.46 8.29 11.99
C GLN A 272 23.09 8.08 13.47
N GLU A 273 22.94 9.15 14.25
CA GLU A 273 22.45 9.05 15.63
C GLU A 273 20.99 8.55 15.69
N LEU A 274 20.14 9.06 14.80
CA LEU A 274 18.72 8.69 14.76
C LEU A 274 18.49 7.24 14.35
N THR A 275 19.40 6.65 13.57
CA THR A 275 19.37 5.22 13.20
C THR A 275 20.11 4.33 14.20
N GLY A 276 20.51 4.85 15.36
CA GLY A 276 21.20 4.06 16.38
C GLY A 276 22.60 3.60 15.95
N GLY A 277 23.23 4.31 15.02
CA GLY A 277 24.52 3.96 14.45
C GLY A 277 24.44 3.03 13.23
N ASP A 278 23.24 2.62 12.79
CA ASP A 278 23.08 1.84 11.56
C ASP A 278 23.38 2.73 10.33
N ILE A 279 24.59 2.54 9.78
CA ILE A 279 25.10 3.28 8.62
C ILE A 279 24.35 2.90 7.34
N ASN A 280 23.88 1.65 7.23
CA ASN A 280 23.16 1.18 6.05
C ASN A 280 21.80 1.85 5.99
N LEU A 281 21.04 1.82 7.09
CA LEU A 281 19.74 2.48 7.18
C LEU A 281 19.87 4.01 7.00
N ALA A 282 20.89 4.63 7.61
CA ALA A 282 21.16 6.06 7.40
C ALA A 282 21.44 6.38 5.92
N SER A 283 22.19 5.51 5.24
CA SER A 283 22.50 5.67 3.82
C SER A 283 21.25 5.51 2.94
N GLU A 284 20.40 4.52 3.21
CA GLU A 284 19.11 4.34 2.53
C GLU A 284 18.22 5.58 2.67
N ILE A 285 18.06 6.10 3.90
CA ILE A 285 17.26 7.29 4.19
C ILE A 285 17.76 8.49 3.41
N ARG A 286 19.07 8.74 3.43
CA ARG A 286 19.70 9.84 2.72
C ARG A 286 19.50 9.74 1.21
N VAL A 287 19.61 8.54 0.65
CA VAL A 287 19.54 8.31 -0.80
C VAL A 287 18.10 8.36 -1.30
N PHE A 288 17.17 7.67 -0.64
CA PHE A 288 15.83 7.46 -1.19
C PHE A 288 14.84 8.57 -0.88
N ILE A 289 15.04 9.38 0.17
CA ILE A 289 14.14 10.52 0.42
C ILE A 289 14.03 11.44 -0.81
N PRO A 290 15.13 11.96 -1.38
CA PRO A 290 15.06 12.80 -2.59
C PRO A 290 14.38 12.11 -3.78
N GLU A 291 14.65 10.82 -4.00
CA GLU A 291 14.08 10.05 -5.12
C GLU A 291 12.57 9.87 -4.99
N ILE A 292 12.09 9.56 -3.78
CA ILE A 292 10.67 9.46 -3.48
C ILE A 292 9.99 10.82 -3.67
N PHE A 293 10.63 11.92 -3.23
CA PHE A 293 10.13 13.28 -3.49
C PHE A 293 10.04 13.58 -4.98
N ALA A 294 11.07 13.24 -5.77
CA ALA A 294 11.05 13.44 -7.21
C ALA A 294 9.90 12.65 -7.86
N LYS A 295 9.72 11.38 -7.49
CA LYS A 295 8.59 10.56 -7.97
C LYS A 295 7.25 11.22 -7.71
N LEU A 296 7.00 11.61 -6.47
CA LEU A 296 5.68 12.10 -6.03
C LEU A 296 5.37 13.51 -6.52
N THR A 297 6.38 14.31 -6.87
CA THR A 297 6.18 15.71 -7.28
C THR A 297 6.31 15.95 -8.78
N LEU A 298 7.09 15.13 -9.51
CA LEU A 298 7.34 15.32 -10.94
C LEU A 298 6.38 14.51 -11.82
N GLY A 299 5.77 13.43 -11.31
CA GLY A 299 4.72 12.69 -12.01
C GLY A 299 5.18 11.78 -13.15
N TYR A 300 6.48 11.42 -13.21
CA TYR A 300 6.98 10.44 -14.16
C TYR A 300 6.51 9.02 -13.84
N LYS A 301 6.49 8.15 -14.85
CA LYS A 301 6.18 6.72 -14.67
C LYS A 301 7.42 5.99 -14.18
N GLU A 302 7.24 5.04 -13.27
CA GLU A 302 8.35 4.34 -12.65
C GLU A 302 8.10 2.85 -12.59
N GLY A 303 9.14 2.05 -12.81
CA GLY A 303 9.15 0.60 -12.59
C GLY A 303 9.25 0.21 -11.12
N ASP A 304 9.22 -1.10 -10.87
CA ASP A 304 9.21 -1.67 -9.52
C ASP A 304 10.64 -1.91 -8.96
N SER A 305 11.67 -1.71 -9.78
CA SER A 305 13.05 -2.11 -9.48
C SER A 305 13.88 -1.05 -8.76
N LEU A 306 14.88 -1.54 -8.04
CA LEU A 306 16.04 -0.84 -7.50
C LEU A 306 17.29 -1.59 -7.98
N PHE A 307 18.39 -0.87 -8.15
CA PHE A 307 19.65 -1.44 -8.62
C PHE A 307 20.77 -1.11 -7.63
N LEU A 308 21.28 -2.14 -6.95
CA LEU A 308 22.44 -2.01 -6.08
C LEU A 308 23.72 -2.10 -6.91
N LEU A 309 24.54 -1.04 -6.88
CA LEU A 309 25.84 -1.01 -7.52
C LEU A 309 26.92 -1.52 -6.53
N GLU A 310 27.52 -2.67 -6.84
CA GLU A 310 28.64 -3.24 -6.09
C GLU A 310 29.94 -3.18 -6.91
N GLY A 311 31.08 -3.01 -6.26
CA GLY A 311 32.38 -2.90 -6.93
C GLY A 311 32.72 -1.49 -7.43
N GLU A 312 33.87 -1.38 -8.11
CA GLU A 312 34.43 -0.14 -8.66
C GLU A 312 35.02 -0.38 -10.06
N GLY A 313 35.00 0.66 -10.89
CA GLY A 313 35.57 0.60 -12.24
C GLY A 313 34.91 -0.45 -13.13
N GLU A 314 35.74 -1.22 -13.84
CA GLU A 314 35.30 -2.24 -14.82
C GLU A 314 34.65 -3.48 -14.16
N GLU A 315 34.83 -3.68 -12.86
CA GLU A 315 34.23 -4.80 -12.10
C GLU A 315 32.89 -4.44 -11.46
N GLN A 316 32.37 -3.22 -11.69
CA GLN A 316 31.10 -2.80 -11.13
C GLN A 316 29.96 -3.67 -11.65
N GLN A 317 29.21 -4.25 -10.71
CA GLN A 317 28.01 -5.03 -11.00
C GLN A 317 26.77 -4.26 -10.56
N SER A 318 25.69 -4.42 -11.31
CA SER A 318 24.37 -3.90 -10.97
C SER A 318 23.46 -5.07 -10.64
N ILE A 319 23.03 -5.15 -9.38
CA ILE A 319 22.15 -6.21 -8.90
C ILE A 319 20.74 -5.65 -8.77
N GLU A 320 19.82 -6.17 -9.56
CA GLU A 320 18.41 -5.79 -9.51
C GLU A 320 17.69 -6.46 -8.34
N PHE A 321 16.83 -5.71 -7.67
CA PHE A 321 15.86 -6.22 -6.71
C PHE A 321 14.62 -5.28 -6.68
N LYS A 322 13.51 -5.70 -6.07
CA LYS A 322 12.26 -4.90 -6.09
C LYS A 322 12.14 -4.01 -4.86
N LYS A 323 11.49 -2.85 -5.02
CA LYS A 323 11.22 -1.89 -3.92
C LYS A 323 10.52 -2.51 -2.71
N THR A 324 9.66 -3.49 -2.96
CA THR A 324 8.93 -4.23 -1.91
C THR A 324 9.83 -5.10 -1.05
N GLN A 325 11.05 -5.41 -1.52
CA GLN A 325 12.08 -6.13 -0.78
C GLN A 325 12.92 -5.19 0.10
N LEU A 326 12.90 -3.88 -0.14
CA LEU A 326 13.50 -2.89 0.74
C LEU A 326 12.48 -2.41 1.78
N ARG A 327 12.54 -2.99 2.97
CA ARG A 327 11.64 -2.74 4.10
C ARG A 327 11.57 -1.28 4.50
N SER A 328 12.69 -0.56 4.49
CA SER A 328 12.74 0.86 4.82
C SER A 328 12.02 1.74 3.79
N TYR A 329 11.94 1.31 2.53
CA TYR A 329 11.43 2.12 1.41
C TYR A 329 10.02 2.64 1.65
N PHE A 330 9.13 1.74 2.09
CA PHE A 330 7.74 2.12 2.31
C PHE A 330 7.59 3.09 3.50
N TYR A 331 8.35 2.90 4.59
CA TYR A 331 8.33 3.80 5.73
C TYR A 331 8.86 5.19 5.36
N MET A 332 9.91 5.25 4.54
CA MET A 332 10.39 6.52 3.97
C MET A 332 9.30 7.18 3.11
N GLN A 333 8.62 6.40 2.27
CA GLN A 333 7.53 6.90 1.44
C GLN A 333 6.38 7.45 2.28
N GLN A 334 6.01 6.78 3.36
CA GLN A 334 5.00 7.28 4.31
C GLN A 334 5.44 8.61 4.93
N ALA A 335 6.69 8.72 5.40
CA ALA A 335 7.22 9.97 5.95
C ALA A 335 7.19 11.13 4.94
N VAL A 336 7.50 10.87 3.67
CA VAL A 336 7.40 11.87 2.60
C VAL A 336 5.95 12.28 2.35
N LEU A 337 5.02 11.32 2.27
CA LEU A 337 3.59 11.60 2.07
C LEU A 337 3.02 12.43 3.23
N GLU A 338 3.36 12.11 4.47
CA GLU A 338 2.94 12.89 5.65
C GLU A 338 3.49 14.33 5.59
N TYR A 339 4.75 14.51 5.18
CA TYR A 339 5.33 15.84 5.01
C TYR A 339 4.63 16.62 3.90
N LEU A 340 4.41 16.03 2.72
CA LEU A 340 3.69 16.67 1.62
C LEU A 340 2.23 17.01 2.00
N GLY A 341 1.59 16.16 2.80
CA GLY A 341 0.25 16.40 3.36
C GLY A 341 0.15 17.63 4.26
N SER A 342 1.26 18.04 4.89
CA SER A 342 1.35 19.30 5.65
C SER A 342 1.41 20.57 4.77
N LYS A 343 1.42 20.39 3.44
CA LYS A 343 1.50 21.47 2.42
C LYS A 343 2.75 22.36 2.60
N PRO A 344 3.97 21.79 2.48
CA PRO A 344 5.21 22.54 2.57
C PRO A 344 5.33 23.56 1.43
N THR A 345 6.20 24.55 1.58
CA THR A 345 6.46 25.53 0.52
C THR A 345 7.13 24.86 -0.69
N GLN A 346 6.89 25.41 -1.88
CA GLN A 346 7.53 24.91 -3.10
C GLN A 346 9.06 24.99 -3.04
N GLU A 347 9.60 26.01 -2.37
CA GLU A 347 11.04 26.15 -2.16
C GLU A 347 11.61 25.00 -1.32
N ALA A 348 10.95 24.65 -0.21
CA ALA A 348 11.38 23.54 0.63
C ALA A 348 11.36 22.20 -0.13
N VAL A 349 10.31 21.96 -0.91
CA VAL A 349 10.20 20.77 -1.77
C VAL A 349 11.30 20.75 -2.82
N SER A 350 11.53 21.87 -3.51
CA SER A 350 12.54 22.00 -4.57
C SER A 350 13.96 21.71 -4.05
N ARG A 351 14.31 22.21 -2.85
CA ARG A 351 15.60 21.94 -2.20
C ARG A 351 15.85 20.44 -1.98
N ILE A 352 14.81 19.67 -1.67
CA ILE A 352 14.92 18.22 -1.50
C ILE A 352 15.01 17.53 -2.87
N VAL A 353 14.08 17.83 -3.77
CA VAL A 353 13.94 17.18 -5.09
C VAL A 353 15.19 17.35 -5.95
N THR A 354 15.85 18.52 -5.90
CA THR A 354 17.08 18.78 -6.69
C THR A 354 18.28 17.91 -6.31
N ASN A 355 18.22 17.22 -5.16
CA ASN A 355 19.20 16.22 -4.75
C ASN A 355 18.94 14.83 -5.34
N SER A 356 17.79 14.60 -5.99
CA SER A 356 17.50 13.34 -6.69
C SER A 356 18.27 13.25 -8.01
N ILE A 357 18.77 12.04 -8.28
CA ILE A 357 19.32 11.65 -9.57
C ILE A 357 18.22 11.64 -10.62
N ALA A 358 17.05 11.05 -10.33
CA ALA A 358 15.93 11.04 -11.26
C ALA A 358 15.52 12.46 -11.69
N PHE A 359 15.49 13.43 -10.78
CA PHE A 359 15.22 14.83 -11.15
C PHE A 359 16.25 15.38 -12.16
N ARG A 360 17.54 15.13 -11.94
CA ARG A 360 18.62 15.60 -12.82
C ARG A 360 18.53 14.96 -14.20
N GLU A 361 18.31 13.65 -14.25
CA GLU A 361 18.20 12.92 -15.51
C GLU A 361 16.94 13.33 -16.30
N LEU A 362 15.81 13.52 -15.62
CA LEU A 362 14.59 14.03 -16.26
C LEU A 362 14.80 15.45 -16.81
N LYS A 363 15.46 16.32 -16.06
CA LYS A 363 15.80 17.67 -16.52
C LYS A 363 16.67 17.63 -17.79
N ASN A 364 17.73 16.81 -17.79
CA ASN A 364 18.61 16.62 -18.95
C ASN A 364 17.84 16.10 -20.16
N ALA A 365 16.96 15.11 -19.97
CA ALA A 365 16.15 14.55 -21.06
C ALA A 365 15.20 15.59 -21.66
N ILE A 366 14.54 16.40 -20.82
CA ILE A 366 13.64 17.47 -21.26
C ILE A 366 14.40 18.58 -21.99
N GLU A 367 15.59 18.96 -21.51
CA GLU A 367 16.44 19.96 -22.18
C GLU A 367 16.92 19.45 -23.55
N ALA A 368 17.41 18.20 -23.63
CA ALA A 368 17.83 17.60 -24.89
C ALA A 368 16.68 17.44 -25.91
N ALA A 369 15.46 17.16 -25.44
CA ALA A 369 14.27 17.10 -26.30
C ALA A 369 13.87 18.48 -26.83
N LYS A 370 13.97 19.53 -26.00
CA LYS A 370 13.74 20.91 -26.42
C LYS A 370 14.72 21.37 -27.50
N GLU A 371 15.99 20.97 -27.39
CA GLU A 371 17.00 21.21 -28.44
C GLU A 371 16.65 20.52 -29.78
N GLN A 372 15.84 19.46 -29.73
CA GLN A 372 15.33 18.73 -30.90
C GLN A 372 13.91 19.17 -31.30
N GLU A 373 13.42 20.31 -30.80
CA GLU A 373 12.05 20.82 -31.04
C GLU A 373 10.93 19.83 -30.65
N LYS A 374 11.20 18.93 -29.69
CA LYS A 374 10.21 18.02 -29.12
C LYS A 374 9.74 18.55 -27.77
N ASP A 375 8.43 18.57 -27.57
CA ASP A 375 7.83 18.82 -26.27
C ASP A 375 7.56 17.48 -25.58
N ILE A 376 8.34 17.18 -24.55
CA ILE A 376 8.15 16.01 -23.70
C ILE A 376 7.88 16.49 -22.28
N LYS A 377 6.92 15.85 -21.62
CA LYS A 377 6.60 16.12 -20.21
C LYS A 377 7.12 14.99 -19.33
N PRO A 378 7.30 15.22 -18.02
CA PRO A 378 7.67 14.16 -17.09
C PRO A 378 6.76 12.93 -17.16
N GLU A 379 5.45 13.11 -17.36
CA GLU A 379 4.45 12.04 -17.47
C GLU A 379 4.64 11.11 -18.69
N ASP A 380 5.38 11.57 -19.70
CA ASP A 380 5.76 10.80 -20.89
C ASP A 380 7.00 9.94 -20.66
N LEU A 381 7.75 10.21 -19.58
CA LEU A 381 9.01 9.56 -19.27
C LEU A 381 8.82 8.35 -18.35
N TYR A 382 9.67 7.34 -18.54
CA TYR A 382 9.70 6.12 -17.74
C TYR A 382 11.07 5.92 -17.10
N VAL A 383 11.09 5.83 -15.77
CA VAL A 383 12.28 5.50 -14.98
C VAL A 383 12.20 4.02 -14.59
N PRO A 384 13.06 3.13 -15.11
CA PRO A 384 12.96 1.69 -14.85
C PRO A 384 13.22 1.33 -13.38
N GLY A 385 14.04 2.11 -12.69
CA GLY A 385 14.34 1.98 -11.28
C GLY A 385 15.44 2.93 -10.84
N THR A 386 15.73 2.94 -9.54
CA THR A 386 16.77 3.80 -8.96
C THR A 386 18.04 3.00 -8.71
N SER A 387 19.15 3.43 -9.31
CA SER A 387 20.48 2.88 -9.02
C SER A 387 21.12 3.59 -7.83
N TYR A 388 21.73 2.84 -6.93
CA TYR A 388 22.39 3.39 -5.76
C TYR A 388 23.58 2.53 -5.32
N LYS A 389 24.52 3.14 -4.59
CA LYS A 389 25.69 2.49 -3.98
C LYS A 389 25.71 2.78 -2.49
N ILE A 390 25.83 1.75 -1.67
CA ILE A 390 26.12 1.87 -0.24
C ILE A 390 27.53 1.31 -0.01
N GLY A 391 28.46 2.19 0.38
CA GLY A 391 29.89 1.89 0.49
C GLY A 391 30.29 1.11 1.74
N HIS A 392 29.34 0.49 2.45
CA HIS A 392 29.60 -0.27 3.66
C HIS A 392 29.73 -1.77 3.33
N GLU A 393 30.85 -2.38 3.71
CA GLU A 393 31.08 -3.81 3.50
C GLU A 393 30.03 -4.65 4.25
N GLY A 394 29.44 -5.64 3.58
CA GLY A 394 28.41 -6.48 4.18
C GLY A 394 27.02 -5.83 4.28
N TYR A 395 26.74 -4.80 3.49
CA TYR A 395 25.37 -4.27 3.33
C TYR A 395 24.36 -5.39 3.00
N ARG A 396 23.23 -5.38 3.72
CA ARG A 396 22.11 -6.29 3.51
C ARG A 396 20.85 -5.46 3.30
N VAL A 397 20.07 -5.83 2.29
CA VAL A 397 18.74 -5.28 2.07
C VAL A 397 17.76 -6.04 2.96
N TRP A 398 17.22 -5.35 3.95
CA TRP A 398 16.14 -5.86 4.79
C TRP A 398 14.81 -5.51 4.17
#